data_AF-A0A2V7YIH3-F1
#
_entry.id   AF-A0A2V7YIH3-F1
#
_cell.length_a   1.000
_cell.length_b   1.000
_cell.length_c   1.000
_cell.angle_alpha   90.00
_cell.angle_beta   90.00
_cell.angle_gamma   90.00
#
_symmetry.space_group_name_H-M   'P 1'
#
loop_
_entity.id
_entity.type
_entity.pdbx_description
1 polymer ?
#
loop_
_entity_poly.entity_id
_entity_poly.type
_entity_poly.pdbx_seq_one_letter_code
_entity_poly.pdbx_strand_id
1 'polypeptide(L)'
;MKEMRNRLISTLFRHLPGAWVDPKNNELIPLYRLRYKMALEEQKYDTALIFLNKIVELDPTDMEAKFAKADIYHRCLRDYPKAIEQYNKVIKLTGGRESESVHRRARAAMAEIMELLS
;
A
#
# COMPACT_ATOMS: atom_id res chain seq x y z
N MET A 1 -7.68 13.73 13.98
CA MET A 1 -7.51 13.02 12.69
C MET A 1 -8.75 12.23 12.26
N LYS A 2 -9.24 11.26 13.06
CA LYS A 2 -10.43 10.44 12.74
C LYS A 2 -11.72 11.27 12.57
N GLU A 3 -11.86 12.30 13.39
CA GLU A 3 -13.02 13.20 13.42
C GLU A 3 -13.11 14.13 12.20
N MET A 4 -11.95 14.59 11.72
CA MET A 4 -11.84 15.41 10.50
C MET A 4 -12.19 14.60 9.25
N ARG A 5 -11.74 13.33 9.19
CA ARG A 5 -12.13 12.38 8.14
C ARG A 5 -13.65 12.11 8.15
N ASN A 6 -14.25 11.93 9.31
CA ASN A 6 -15.69 11.70 9.43
C ASN A 6 -16.51 12.92 8.96
N ARG A 7 -16.09 14.13 9.32
CA ARG A 7 -16.70 15.36 8.81
C ARG A 7 -16.59 15.46 7.30
N LEU A 8 -15.40 15.24 6.73
CA LEU A 8 -15.18 15.30 5.28
C LEU A 8 -16.06 14.28 4.52
N ILE A 9 -16.12 13.03 5.00
CA ILE A 9 -16.95 11.98 4.42
C ILE A 9 -18.44 12.36 4.48
N SER A 10 -18.91 12.89 5.62
CA SER A 10 -20.31 13.32 5.76
C SER A 10 -20.68 14.46 4.79
N THR A 11 -19.76 15.39 4.54
CA THR A 11 -19.95 16.47 3.59
C THR A 11 -19.98 15.95 2.16
N LEU A 12 -19.09 15.01 1.81
CA LEU A 12 -19.06 14.35 0.50
C LEU A 12 -20.35 13.58 0.23
N PHE A 13 -20.86 12.81 1.21
CA PHE A 13 -22.13 12.11 1.06
C PHE A 13 -23.32 13.04 0.84
N ARG A 14 -23.31 14.21 1.50
CA ARG A 14 -24.40 15.20 1.38
C ARG A 14 -24.41 15.91 0.04
N HIS A 15 -23.25 16.26 -0.51
CA HIS A 15 -23.15 17.14 -1.68
C HIS A 15 -22.70 16.45 -2.96
N LEU A 16 -22.09 15.27 -2.87
CA LEU A 16 -21.56 14.50 -3.99
C LEU A 16 -21.79 12.99 -3.76
N PRO A 17 -23.06 12.53 -3.71
CA PRO A 17 -23.37 11.11 -3.57
C PRO A 17 -22.76 10.34 -4.75
N GLY A 18 -21.78 9.48 -4.47
CA GLY A 18 -21.00 8.74 -5.47
C GLY A 18 -19.53 9.16 -5.62
N ALA A 19 -19.13 10.34 -5.12
CA ALA A 19 -17.73 10.76 -5.13
C ALA A 19 -16.85 10.00 -4.13
N TRP A 20 -17.47 9.29 -3.19
CA TRP A 20 -16.80 8.38 -2.28
C TRP A 20 -17.43 6.98 -2.42
N VAL A 21 -16.62 6.02 -2.86
CA VAL A 21 -16.98 4.60 -2.84
C VAL A 21 -16.28 4.00 -1.62
N ASP A 22 -17.05 3.40 -0.70
CA ASP A 22 -16.48 2.70 0.45
C ASP A 22 -15.47 1.66 -0.05
N PRO A 23 -14.18 1.72 0.33
CA PRO A 23 -13.21 0.70 -0.04
C PRO A 23 -13.67 -0.73 0.24
N LYS A 24 -14.48 -0.93 1.29
CA LYS A 24 -15.03 -2.26 1.61
C LYS A 24 -16.05 -2.76 0.61
N ASN A 25 -16.77 -1.85 -0.05
CA ASN A 25 -17.75 -2.17 -1.09
C ASN A 25 -17.21 -1.89 -2.50
N ASN A 26 -15.92 -1.56 -2.62
CA ASN A 26 -15.30 -1.26 -3.90
C ASN A 26 -14.80 -2.54 -4.57
N GLU A 27 -15.63 -3.09 -5.46
CA GLU A 27 -15.34 -4.32 -6.23
C GLU A 27 -14.04 -4.23 -7.05
N LEU A 28 -13.56 -3.01 -7.36
CA LEU A 28 -12.32 -2.81 -8.09
C LEU A 28 -11.09 -3.15 -7.24
N ILE A 29 -11.14 -3.01 -5.90
CA ILE A 29 -10.00 -3.34 -5.06
C ILE A 29 -9.67 -4.85 -5.14
N PRO A 30 -10.62 -5.78 -4.91
CA PRO A 30 -10.39 -7.21 -5.14
C PRO A 30 -9.92 -7.54 -6.57
N LEU A 31 -10.51 -6.90 -7.59
CA LEU A 31 -10.09 -7.09 -8.99
C LEU A 31 -8.63 -6.69 -9.22
N TYR A 32 -8.22 -5.51 -8.75
CA TYR A 32 -6.83 -5.08 -8.86
C TYR A 32 -5.89 -5.92 -8.01
N ARG A 33 -6.35 -6.47 -6.87
CA ARG A 33 -5.59 -7.45 -6.09
C ARG A 33 -5.29 -8.71 -6.88
N LEU A 34 -6.28 -9.24 -7.59
CA LEU A 34 -6.07 -10.39 -8.47
C LEU A 34 -5.09 -10.04 -9.60
N ARG A 35 -5.29 -8.90 -10.28
CA ARG A 35 -4.46 -8.50 -11.42
C ARG A 35 -3.00 -8.24 -11.07
N TYR A 36 -2.70 -7.60 -9.94
CA TYR A 36 -1.28 -7.41 -9.56
C TYR A 36 -0.63 -8.75 -9.20
N LYS A 37 -1.35 -9.68 -8.56
CA LYS A 37 -0.82 -11.01 -8.25
C LYS A 37 -0.50 -11.80 -9.52
N MET A 38 -1.41 -11.83 -10.47
CA MET A 38 -1.16 -12.43 -11.79
C MET A 38 0.05 -11.78 -12.48
N ALA A 39 0.14 -10.45 -12.43
CA ALA A 39 1.30 -9.75 -12.98
C ALA A 39 2.62 -10.13 -12.28
N LEU A 40 2.61 -10.40 -10.97
CA LEU A 40 3.79 -10.91 -10.26
C LEU A 40 4.16 -12.33 -10.67
N GLU A 41 3.18 -13.21 -10.84
CA GLU A 41 3.40 -14.58 -11.35
C GLU A 41 4.02 -14.57 -12.74
N GLU A 42 3.59 -13.62 -13.59
CA GLU A 42 4.17 -13.38 -14.92
C GLU A 42 5.46 -12.54 -14.89
N GLN A 43 5.98 -12.18 -13.72
CA GLN A 43 7.16 -11.32 -13.52
C GLN A 43 7.07 -9.93 -14.18
N LYS A 44 5.85 -9.45 -14.46
CA LYS A 44 5.56 -8.12 -15.00
C LYS A 44 5.46 -7.10 -13.86
N TYR A 45 6.60 -6.75 -13.28
CA TYR A 45 6.67 -5.93 -12.06
C TYR A 45 6.12 -4.51 -12.23
N ASP A 46 6.36 -3.85 -13.37
CA ASP A 46 5.79 -2.52 -13.66
C ASP A 46 4.26 -2.56 -13.70
N THR A 47 3.70 -3.58 -14.34
CA THR A 47 2.26 -3.82 -14.38
C THR A 47 1.69 -4.09 -12.99
N ALA A 48 2.39 -4.87 -12.16
CA ALA A 48 2.00 -5.10 -10.77
C ALA A 48 1.98 -3.78 -9.96
N LEU A 49 2.98 -2.92 -10.15
CA LEU A 49 3.04 -1.60 -9.52
C LEU A 49 1.89 -0.67 -9.96
N ILE A 50 1.48 -0.73 -11.24
CA ILE A 50 0.31 0.02 -11.73
C ILE A 50 -0.96 -0.39 -10.98
N PHE A 51 -1.23 -1.69 -10.86
CA PHE A 51 -2.43 -2.17 -10.17
C PHE A 51 -2.39 -1.89 -8.66
N LEU A 52 -1.21 -1.98 -8.04
CA LEU A 52 -1.04 -1.58 -6.65
C LEU A 52 -1.26 -0.07 -6.45
N ASN A 53 -0.84 0.78 -7.40
CA ASN A 53 -1.16 2.20 -7.36
C ASN A 53 -2.67 2.44 -7.41
N LYS A 54 -3.40 1.70 -8.25
CA LYS A 54 -4.86 1.78 -8.30
C LYS A 54 -5.52 1.40 -6.98
N ILE A 55 -5.01 0.38 -6.29
CA ILE A 55 -5.49 0.03 -4.96
C ILE A 55 -5.25 1.19 -3.97
N VAL A 56 -4.05 1.78 -3.97
CA VAL A 56 -3.71 2.90 -3.07
C VAL A 56 -4.49 4.18 -3.39
N GLU A 57 -4.82 4.43 -4.65
CA GLU A 57 -5.69 5.53 -5.08
C GLU A 57 -7.12 5.36 -4.52
N LEU A 58 -7.66 4.14 -4.56
CA LEU A 58 -9.00 3.81 -4.07
C LEU A 58 -9.06 3.69 -2.53
N ASP A 59 -8.02 3.12 -1.92
CA ASP A 59 -7.85 3.04 -0.48
C ASP A 59 -6.46 3.52 -0.05
N PRO A 60 -6.32 4.82 0.24
CA PRO A 60 -5.08 5.37 0.76
C PRO A 60 -4.66 4.81 2.12
N THR A 61 -5.52 4.06 2.81
CA THR A 61 -5.23 3.42 4.11
C THR A 61 -4.82 1.96 3.99
N ASP A 62 -4.82 1.39 2.79
CA ASP A 62 -4.37 0.03 2.54
C ASP A 62 -2.85 -0.11 2.71
N MET A 63 -2.44 -0.53 3.91
CA MET A 63 -1.03 -0.72 4.24
C MET A 63 -0.44 -1.96 3.57
N GLU A 64 -1.24 -2.99 3.26
CA GLU A 64 -0.77 -4.18 2.55
C GLU A 64 -0.41 -3.84 1.11
N ALA A 65 -1.21 -3.04 0.41
CA ALA A 65 -0.87 -2.59 -0.94
C ALA A 65 0.40 -1.72 -0.96
N LYS A 66 0.56 -0.82 0.02
CA LYS A 66 1.79 -0.01 0.14
C LYS A 66 3.02 -0.86 0.47
N PHE A 67 2.87 -1.84 1.34
CA PHE A 67 3.93 -2.79 1.67
C PHE A 67 4.30 -3.65 0.46
N ALA A 68 3.32 -4.19 -0.27
CA ALA A 68 3.56 -4.98 -1.48
C ALA A 68 4.34 -4.19 -2.55
N LYS A 69 4.08 -2.88 -2.71
CA LYS A 69 4.90 -2.02 -3.59
C LYS A 69 6.37 -1.98 -3.14
N ALA A 70 6.61 -1.84 -1.85
CA ALA A 70 7.97 -1.85 -1.31
C ALA A 70 8.66 -3.21 -1.52
N ASP A 71 7.94 -4.31 -1.31
CA ASP A 71 8.40 -5.67 -1.57
C ASP A 71 8.79 -5.90 -3.04
N ILE A 72 8.05 -5.33 -4.00
CA ILE A 72 8.42 -5.43 -5.42
C ILE A 72 9.76 -4.72 -5.68
N TYR A 73 9.94 -3.50 -5.15
CA TYR A 73 11.22 -2.81 -5.29
C TYR A 73 12.36 -3.58 -4.63
N HIS A 74 12.11 -4.18 -3.46
CA HIS A 74 13.09 -4.95 -2.71
C HIS A 74 13.45 -6.28 -3.40
N ARG A 75 12.48 -7.18 -3.53
CA ARG A 75 12.70 -8.59 -3.86
C ARG A 75 12.72 -8.85 -5.37
N CYS A 76 11.99 -8.06 -6.15
CA CYS A 76 11.84 -8.30 -7.58
C CYS A 76 12.78 -7.42 -8.41
N LEU A 77 12.76 -6.11 -8.17
CA LEU A 77 13.56 -5.14 -8.93
C LEU A 77 14.96 -4.91 -8.34
N ARG A 78 15.20 -5.32 -7.09
CA ARG A 78 16.44 -5.06 -6.34
C ARG A 78 16.83 -3.58 -6.29
N ASP A 79 15.84 -2.69 -6.38
CA ASP A 79 16.00 -1.25 -6.18
C ASP A 79 15.90 -0.96 -4.68
N TYR A 80 17.00 -1.26 -3.97
CA TYR A 80 17.08 -1.12 -2.53
C TYR A 80 16.85 0.31 -2.02
N PRO A 81 17.40 1.38 -2.65
CA PRO A 81 17.11 2.75 -2.23
C PRO A 81 15.61 3.07 -2.26
N LYS A 82 14.92 2.69 -3.35
CA LYS A 82 13.49 2.92 -3.49
C LYS A 82 12.67 2.03 -2.56
N ALA A 83 13.08 0.77 -2.36
CA ALA A 83 12.45 -0.11 -1.39
C ALA A 83 12.48 0.47 0.04
N ILE A 84 13.66 0.93 0.49
CA ILE A 84 13.84 1.59 1.79
C ILE A 84 12.92 2.82 1.90
N GLU A 85 12.85 3.64 0.86
CA GLU A 85 11.96 4.81 0.83
C GLU A 85 10.49 4.40 1.03
N GLN A 86 10.02 3.36 0.32
CA GLN A 86 8.64 2.90 0.42
C GLN A 86 8.33 2.22 1.77
N TYR A 87 9.21 1.38 2.30
CA TYR A 87 9.02 0.78 3.64
C TYR A 87 8.99 1.86 4.72
N ASN A 88 9.84 2.88 4.64
CA ASN A 88 9.80 4.02 5.56
C ASN A 88 8.45 4.74 5.55
N LYS A 89 7.82 4.90 4.37
CA LYS A 89 6.47 5.48 4.28
C LYS A 89 5.45 4.60 5.02
N VAL A 90 5.52 3.28 4.87
CA VAL A 90 4.64 2.33 5.59
C VAL A 90 4.84 2.44 7.11
N ILE A 91 6.09 2.48 7.57
CA ILE A 91 6.45 2.60 9.00
C ILE A 91 5.93 3.91 9.60
N LYS A 92 6.11 5.04 8.88
CA LYS A 92 5.63 6.36 9.31
C LYS A 92 4.11 6.40 9.43
N LEU A 93 3.39 5.83 8.45
CA LEU A 93 1.92 5.84 8.42
C LEU A 93 1.28 4.92 9.46
N THR A 94 1.95 3.83 9.82
CA THR A 94 1.52 2.93 10.89
C THR A 94 1.85 3.48 12.28
N GLY A 95 2.56 4.61 12.36
CA GLY A 95 2.71 5.42 13.57
C GLY A 95 3.37 4.70 14.73
N GLY A 96 4.27 3.76 14.46
CA GLY A 96 4.95 2.99 15.50
C GLY A 96 4.05 2.02 16.26
N ARG A 97 2.83 1.72 15.76
CA ARG A 97 2.02 0.63 16.30
C ARG A 97 2.66 -0.69 15.94
N GLU A 98 3.59 -1.15 16.77
CA GLU A 98 4.26 -2.44 16.64
C GLU A 98 3.28 -3.63 16.66
N SER A 99 2.06 -3.42 17.17
CA SER A 99 0.97 -4.38 17.11
C SER A 99 0.47 -4.64 15.68
N GLU A 100 0.71 -3.72 14.72
CA GLU A 100 0.29 -3.89 13.34
C GLU A 100 1.27 -4.81 12.59
N SER A 101 0.77 -5.91 12.04
CA SER A 101 1.59 -6.94 11.37
C SER A 101 2.49 -6.35 10.29
N VAL A 102 1.95 -5.43 9.49
CA VAL A 102 2.67 -4.79 8.38
C VAL A 102 3.84 -3.90 8.85
N HIS A 103 3.72 -3.26 10.01
CA HIS A 103 4.78 -2.41 10.55
C HIS A 103 6.05 -3.23 10.85
N ARG A 104 5.87 -4.37 11.52
CA ARG A 104 6.98 -5.29 11.86
C ARG A 104 7.62 -5.87 10.62
N ARG A 105 6.80 -6.29 9.64
CA ARG A 105 7.28 -6.80 8.34
C ARG A 105 8.11 -5.75 7.59
N ALA A 106 7.68 -4.48 7.56
CA ALA A 106 8.40 -3.40 6.91
C ALA A 106 9.76 -3.12 7.57
N ARG A 107 9.83 -3.10 8.92
CA ARG A 107 11.12 -2.97 9.62
C ARG A 107 12.05 -4.15 9.34
N ALA A 108 11.52 -5.37 9.40
CA ALA A 108 12.31 -6.58 9.15
C ALA A 108 12.89 -6.57 7.72
N ALA A 109 12.08 -6.23 6.72
CA ALA A 109 12.55 -6.12 5.34
C ALA A 109 13.60 -5.02 5.16
N MET A 110 13.47 -3.88 5.86
CA MET A 110 14.50 -2.85 5.85
C MET A 110 15.82 -3.31 6.51
N ALA A 111 15.74 -4.06 7.61
CA ALA A 111 16.93 -4.63 8.25
C ALA A 111 17.62 -5.64 7.33
N GLU A 112 16.86 -6.51 6.65
CA GLU A 112 17.37 -7.45 5.64
C GLU A 112 18.14 -6.69 4.54
N ILE A 113 17.59 -5.58 4.02
CA ILE A 113 18.29 -4.75 3.04
C ILE A 113 19.59 -4.16 3.61
N MET A 114 19.58 -3.69 4.86
CA MET A 114 20.78 -3.12 5.48
C MET A 114 21.89 -4.16 5.66
N GLU A 115 21.55 -5.39 6.05
CA GLU A 115 22.48 -6.52 6.13
C GLU A 115 23.03 -6.93 4.75
N LEU A 116 22.21 -6.86 3.70
CA LEU A 116 22.68 -7.12 2.34
C LEU A 116 23.66 -6.06 1.81
N LEU A 117 23.63 -4.85 2.37
CA LEU A 117 24.45 -3.71 1.94
C LEU A 117 25.66 -3.45 2.86
N SER A 118 25.78 -4.18 3.97
CA SER A 118 26.94 -4.14 4.88
C SER A 118 28.07 -5.04 4.41
#